data_AF-A0A1I3X1W3-F1
#
_entry.id   AF-A0A1I3X1W3-F1
#
_cell.length_a   1.000
_cell.length_b   1.000
_cell.length_c   1.000
_cell.angle_alpha   90.00
_cell.angle_beta   90.00
_cell.angle_gamma   90.00
#
_symmetry.space_group_name_H-M   'P 1'
#
loop_
_entity.id
_entity.type
_entity.pdbx_description
1 polymer ?
#
loop_
_entity_poly.entity_id
_entity_poly.type
_entity_poly.pdbx_seq_one_letter_code
_entity_poly.pdbx_strand_id
1 'polypeptide(L)'
;MQSFRRADLAGVAGLAATLVVSGCASPALQVHTAAELQAAVRRPDPDTSVIQLAPGVYFLDQPLVLDETFSGAPSRPRIIRGPKRGSAVLSGGRPLTALKWRKVDQRTWRAQVDGPAFSWLWLNGERLIRARYPNYDPRALPMGGVSADATSPARSARWADPAGGIIHALHASRWGDMHIAILGKRPDGALQLAPAVGNNREMGPSESERYVENIREELDAPGEWYLDTEGHWLYFMPHDDAPPPSDGFVASRLDTIVKIVGANRPVHDVILQNISTGTRSLPS
;
A
#
# COMPACT_ATOMS: atom_id res chain seq x y z
N MET A 1 -52.99 68.28 -17.56
CA MET A 1 -51.67 67.73 -17.18
C MET A 1 -51.68 66.23 -17.46
N GLN A 2 -50.66 65.81 -18.21
CA GLN A 2 -50.23 64.47 -18.64
C GLN A 2 -50.89 63.20 -18.06
N SER A 3 -51.54 62.46 -18.96
CA SER A 3 -51.33 61.06 -19.40
C SER A 3 -50.88 59.91 -18.47
N PHE A 4 -51.52 58.76 -18.75
CA PHE A 4 -51.04 57.35 -18.84
C PHE A 4 -51.58 56.28 -17.85
N ARG A 5 -52.38 55.38 -18.46
CA ARG A 5 -52.59 53.94 -18.29
C ARG A 5 -51.81 53.19 -17.18
N ARG A 6 -52.45 52.20 -16.54
CA ARG A 6 -52.46 50.76 -16.93
C ARG A 6 -53.27 49.90 -15.96
N ALA A 7 -53.71 48.76 -16.48
CA ALA A 7 -54.36 47.65 -15.79
C ALA A 7 -53.38 46.92 -14.87
N ASP A 8 -53.88 46.28 -13.81
CA ASP A 8 -53.16 45.21 -13.13
C ASP A 8 -54.05 43.98 -12.87
N LEU A 9 -53.46 42.86 -13.26
CA LEU A 9 -53.99 41.50 -13.26
C LEU A 9 -53.76 40.82 -11.91
N ALA A 10 -54.76 40.03 -11.52
CA ALA A 10 -54.70 38.71 -10.90
C ALA A 10 -53.46 38.30 -10.07
N GLY A 11 -53.71 38.10 -8.77
CA GLY A 11 -53.44 36.85 -8.05
C GLY A 11 -52.04 36.25 -8.13
N VAL A 12 -51.21 36.56 -7.14
CA VAL A 12 -49.99 35.79 -6.86
C VAL A 12 -50.28 34.81 -5.73
N ALA A 13 -50.16 33.52 -6.05
CA ALA A 13 -50.27 32.40 -5.15
C ALA A 13 -49.23 32.46 -4.02
N GLY A 14 -49.66 32.13 -2.80
CA GLY A 14 -48.80 32.02 -1.64
C GLY A 14 -47.79 30.88 -1.79
N LEU A 15 -46.51 31.22 -1.82
CA LEU A 15 -45.43 30.27 -1.57
C LEU A 15 -45.40 29.96 -0.06
N ALA A 16 -45.86 28.77 0.31
CA ALA A 16 -45.50 28.17 1.59
C ALA A 16 -43.99 27.91 1.58
N ALA A 17 -43.23 28.74 2.29
CA ALA A 17 -41.83 28.49 2.55
C ALA A 17 -41.74 27.29 3.51
N THR A 18 -41.46 26.11 2.97
CA THR A 18 -41.04 24.96 3.77
C THR A 18 -39.69 25.30 4.37
N LEU A 19 -39.69 25.72 5.63
CA LEU A 19 -38.50 25.80 6.45
C LEU A 19 -38.00 24.36 6.63
N VAL A 20 -37.04 23.92 5.82
CA VAL A 20 -36.25 22.73 6.13
C VAL A 20 -35.39 23.11 7.32
N VAL A 21 -35.89 22.79 8.52
CA VAL A 21 -35.06 22.70 9.71
C VAL A 21 -34.02 21.64 9.38
N SER A 22 -32.78 22.07 9.11
CA SER A 22 -31.62 21.19 9.12
C SER A 22 -31.61 20.49 10.47
N GLY A 23 -32.09 19.25 10.47
CA GLY A 23 -32.05 18.38 11.64
C GLY A 23 -30.63 18.38 12.18
N CYS A 24 -30.53 18.61 13.48
CA CYS A 24 -29.34 18.58 14.31
C CYS A 24 -28.31 17.62 13.69
N ALA A 25 -27.19 18.15 13.19
CA ALA A 25 -26.11 17.33 12.71
C ALA A 25 -25.76 16.36 13.84
N SER A 26 -25.93 15.05 13.63
CA SER A 26 -25.38 14.05 14.55
C SER A 26 -23.93 14.46 14.81
N PRO A 27 -23.48 14.58 16.07
CA PRO A 27 -22.14 15.04 16.35
C PRO A 27 -21.19 14.08 15.66
N ALA A 28 -20.46 14.60 14.66
CA ALA A 28 -19.44 13.81 14.01
C ALA A 28 -18.33 13.59 15.03
N LEU A 29 -17.93 12.34 15.25
CA LEU A 29 -16.76 12.05 16.07
C LEU A 29 -15.52 12.43 15.28
N GLN A 30 -14.77 13.41 15.79
CA GLN A 30 -13.49 13.79 15.22
C GLN A 30 -12.43 12.77 15.62
N VAL A 31 -11.66 12.32 14.65
CA VAL A 31 -10.58 11.33 14.81
C VAL A 31 -9.32 11.87 14.16
N HIS A 32 -8.22 11.82 14.90
CA HIS A 32 -6.91 12.34 14.52
C HIS A 32 -5.86 11.23 14.41
N THR A 33 -6.10 10.06 15.02
CA THR A 33 -5.14 8.95 15.04
C THR A 33 -5.75 7.62 14.59
N ALA A 34 -4.88 6.69 14.18
CA ALA A 34 -5.28 5.33 13.83
C ALA A 34 -5.91 4.57 15.02
N ALA A 35 -5.42 4.82 16.24
CA ALA A 35 -5.93 4.19 17.46
C ALA A 35 -7.36 4.66 17.79
N GLU A 36 -7.62 5.95 17.67
CA GLU A 36 -8.96 6.53 17.82
C GLU A 36 -9.94 5.96 16.78
N LEU A 37 -9.52 5.85 15.52
CA LEU A 37 -10.33 5.25 14.45
C LEU A 37 -10.68 3.79 14.78
N GLN A 38 -9.69 3.00 15.21
CA GLN A 38 -9.89 1.61 15.62
C GLN A 38 -10.85 1.50 16.80
N ALA A 39 -10.71 2.37 17.81
CA ALA A 39 -11.60 2.37 18.97
C ALA A 39 -13.05 2.72 18.57
N ALA A 40 -13.24 3.76 17.75
CA ALA A 40 -14.55 4.23 17.30
C ALA A 40 -15.30 3.19 16.46
N VAL A 41 -14.58 2.38 15.69
CA VAL A 41 -15.16 1.29 14.90
C VAL A 41 -15.47 0.05 15.75
N ARG A 42 -14.60 -0.29 16.72
CA ARG A 42 -14.80 -1.48 17.58
C ARG A 42 -15.91 -1.31 18.61
N ARG A 43 -16.15 -0.09 19.06
CA ARG A 43 -17.20 0.24 20.03
C ARG A 43 -18.00 1.42 19.49
N PRO A 44 -18.84 1.18 18.45
CA PRO A 44 -19.60 2.24 17.83
C PRO A 44 -20.60 2.81 18.83
N ASP A 45 -20.50 4.11 19.08
CA ASP A 45 -21.55 4.86 19.79
C ASP A 45 -22.83 4.87 18.92
N PRO A 46 -23.99 4.40 19.44
CA PRO A 46 -25.25 4.42 18.71
C PRO A 46 -25.68 5.80 18.22
N ASP A 47 -25.30 6.89 18.90
CA ASP A 47 -25.72 8.25 18.55
C ASP A 47 -24.81 8.90 17.50
N THR A 48 -23.58 8.41 17.37
CA THR A 48 -22.60 8.87 16.38
C THR A 48 -22.78 8.17 15.04
N SER A 49 -23.30 8.85 14.02
CA SER A 49 -23.41 8.30 12.65
C SER A 49 -22.18 8.58 11.78
N VAL A 50 -21.39 9.62 12.09
CA VAL A 50 -20.26 10.07 11.28
C VAL A 50 -18.97 10.07 12.09
N ILE A 51 -17.94 9.40 11.57
CA ILE A 51 -16.56 9.52 12.00
C ILE A 51 -15.84 10.43 10.99
N GLN A 52 -15.41 11.60 11.44
CA GLN A 52 -14.69 12.58 10.63
C GLN A 52 -13.20 12.46 10.91
N LEU A 53 -12.45 12.03 9.89
CA LEU A 53 -10.99 11.98 9.94
C LEU A 53 -10.43 13.37 9.71
N ALA A 54 -9.44 13.79 10.51
CA ALA A 54 -8.57 14.91 10.17
C ALA A 54 -7.65 14.54 8.98
N PRO A 55 -7.11 15.52 8.22
CA PRO A 55 -6.07 15.25 7.24
C PRO A 55 -4.87 14.54 7.88
N GLY A 56 -4.35 13.51 7.23
CA GLY A 56 -3.20 12.76 7.75
C GLY A 56 -3.11 11.33 7.24
N VAL A 57 -2.04 10.65 7.67
CA VAL A 57 -1.80 9.23 7.41
C VAL A 57 -2.04 8.45 8.70
N TYR A 58 -2.93 7.48 8.62
CA TYR A 58 -3.37 6.63 9.70
C TYR A 58 -2.70 5.26 9.51
N PHE A 59 -1.51 5.08 10.08
CA PHE A 59 -0.81 3.79 10.04
C PHE A 59 -1.52 2.79 10.94
N LEU A 60 -2.10 1.75 10.34
CA LEU A 60 -2.88 0.75 11.03
C LEU A 60 -1.97 -0.41 11.48
N ASP A 61 -2.07 -0.79 12.75
CA ASP A 61 -1.35 -1.97 13.28
C ASP A 61 -2.04 -3.30 12.92
N GLN A 62 -3.32 -3.22 12.57
CA GLN A 62 -4.22 -4.31 12.21
C GLN A 62 -5.32 -3.78 11.28
N PRO A 63 -5.99 -4.63 10.48
CA PRO A 63 -7.08 -4.18 9.62
C PRO A 63 -8.14 -3.41 10.39
N LEU A 64 -8.74 -2.39 9.76
CA LEU A 64 -9.95 -1.76 10.26
C LEU A 64 -11.13 -2.71 9.98
N VAL A 65 -11.58 -3.41 11.01
CA VAL A 65 -12.66 -4.39 10.90
C VAL A 65 -14.00 -3.69 11.11
N LEU A 66 -14.81 -3.62 10.06
CA LEU A 66 -16.17 -3.11 10.09
C LEU A 66 -17.09 -4.34 10.13
N ASP A 67 -17.55 -4.71 11.33
CA ASP A 67 -18.42 -5.86 11.55
C ASP A 67 -19.90 -5.49 11.62
N GLU A 68 -20.77 -6.47 11.90
CA GLU A 68 -22.21 -6.23 11.97
C GLU A 68 -22.65 -5.28 13.09
N THR A 69 -21.78 -4.97 14.07
CA THR A 69 -22.05 -3.95 15.10
C THR A 69 -21.87 -2.53 14.57
N PHE A 70 -21.10 -2.37 13.49
CA PHE A 70 -20.91 -1.10 12.79
C PHE A 70 -21.92 -0.87 11.65
N SER A 71 -23.01 -1.64 11.59
CA SER A 71 -24.04 -1.42 10.56
C SER A 71 -24.88 -0.18 10.88
N GLY A 72 -25.30 0.53 9.82
CA GLY A 72 -26.20 1.68 9.93
C GLY A 72 -27.67 1.32 9.70
N ALA A 73 -28.44 2.30 9.27
CA ALA A 73 -29.76 2.12 8.69
C ALA A 73 -29.87 2.96 7.40
N PRO A 74 -30.82 2.67 6.49
CA PRO A 74 -30.96 3.44 5.25
C PRO A 74 -31.15 4.95 5.47
N SER A 75 -31.84 5.35 6.55
CA SER A 75 -32.04 6.75 6.93
C SER A 75 -30.87 7.35 7.74
N ARG A 76 -29.95 6.50 8.23
CA ARG A 76 -28.82 6.91 9.09
C ARG A 76 -27.63 5.95 8.90
N PRO A 77 -26.91 6.03 7.76
CA PRO A 77 -25.75 5.18 7.51
C PRO A 77 -24.61 5.52 8.46
N ARG A 78 -23.69 4.56 8.64
CA ARG A 78 -22.41 4.77 9.35
C ARG A 78 -21.37 5.25 8.35
N ILE A 79 -20.89 6.47 8.54
CA ILE A 79 -19.99 7.14 7.59
C ILE A 79 -18.61 7.32 8.22
N ILE A 80 -17.55 6.86 7.55
CA ILE A 80 -16.17 7.24 7.85
C ILE A 80 -15.70 8.16 6.73
N ARG A 81 -15.32 9.39 7.06
CA ARG A 81 -15.12 10.45 6.07
C ARG A 81 -13.83 11.24 6.26
N GLY A 82 -13.06 11.41 5.19
CA GLY A 82 -12.03 12.45 5.08
C GLY A 82 -12.59 13.81 4.60
N PRO A 83 -11.94 14.95 4.89
CA PRO A 83 -12.48 16.26 4.53
C PRO A 83 -12.51 16.49 3.01
N LYS A 84 -11.54 15.94 2.28
CA LYS A 84 -11.53 15.89 0.80
C LYS A 84 -10.85 14.60 0.32
N ARG A 85 -11.14 14.19 -0.92
CA ARG A 85 -10.53 12.97 -1.47
C ARG A 85 -9.00 13.05 -1.38
N GLY A 86 -8.39 12.04 -0.76
CA GLY A 86 -6.94 11.93 -0.64
C GLY A 86 -6.31 12.67 0.53
N SER A 87 -7.06 13.43 1.34
CA SER A 87 -6.47 14.09 2.52
C SER A 87 -6.31 13.18 3.73
N ALA A 88 -7.08 12.09 3.81
CA ALA A 88 -6.95 11.07 4.85
C ALA A 88 -6.57 9.73 4.20
N VAL A 89 -5.43 9.16 4.61
CA VAL A 89 -4.90 7.90 4.08
C VAL A 89 -4.91 6.86 5.19
N LEU A 90 -5.63 5.76 5.01
CA LEU A 90 -5.47 4.58 5.84
C LEU A 90 -4.31 3.75 5.29
N SER A 91 -3.23 3.65 6.07
CA SER A 91 -2.01 2.99 5.62
C SER A 91 -1.86 1.62 6.27
N GLY A 92 -1.64 0.59 5.45
CA GLY A 92 -1.19 -0.73 5.88
C GLY A 92 0.34 -0.83 6.01
N GLY A 93 1.03 0.30 5.94
CA GLY A 93 2.47 0.38 6.11
C GLY A 93 2.91 0.52 7.56
N ARG A 94 4.20 0.29 7.79
CA ARG A 94 4.88 0.50 9.06
C ARG A 94 6.01 1.52 8.85
N PRO A 95 5.92 2.71 9.45
CA PRO A 95 7.02 3.67 9.42
C PRO A 95 8.27 3.05 10.02
N LEU A 96 9.40 3.21 9.34
CA LEU A 96 10.72 2.94 9.89
C LEU A 96 11.32 4.29 10.25
N THR A 97 11.39 4.57 11.55
CA THR A 97 11.80 5.87 12.09
C THR A 97 13.14 5.79 12.80
N ALA A 98 13.87 6.89 12.83
CA ALA A 98 15.16 7.03 13.51
C ALA A 98 16.20 5.96 13.10
N LEU A 99 16.23 5.62 11.80
CA LEU A 99 17.20 4.67 11.24
C LEU A 99 18.63 5.18 11.42
N LYS A 100 19.48 4.30 11.97
CA LYS A 100 20.90 4.58 12.23
C LYS A 100 21.75 3.94 11.14
N TRP A 101 21.89 4.66 10.03
CA TRP A 101 22.65 4.20 8.87
C TRP A 101 24.15 4.10 9.14
N ARG A 102 24.74 3.00 8.68
CA ARG A 102 26.18 2.74 8.67
C ARG A 102 26.62 2.39 7.26
N LYS A 103 27.69 3.04 6.80
CA LYS A 103 28.26 2.77 5.49
C LYS A 103 28.87 1.35 5.47
N VAL A 104 28.54 0.56 4.45
CA VAL A 104 29.03 -0.81 4.26
C VAL A 104 30.18 -0.83 3.27
N ASP A 105 30.01 -0.10 2.15
CA ASP A 105 31.00 0.07 1.09
C ASP A 105 30.84 1.48 0.48
N GLN A 106 31.41 1.73 -0.70
CA GLN A 106 31.36 3.06 -1.32
C GLN A 106 29.93 3.57 -1.55
N ARG A 107 28.98 2.69 -1.88
CA ARG A 107 27.62 3.05 -2.35
C ARG A 107 26.50 2.45 -1.50
N THR A 108 26.78 1.46 -0.67
CA THR A 108 25.76 0.77 0.14
C THR A 108 25.80 1.21 1.60
N TRP A 109 24.62 1.44 2.16
CA TRP A 109 24.40 1.70 3.57
C TRP A 109 23.53 0.60 4.19
N ARG A 110 23.65 0.39 5.50
CA ARG A 110 22.73 -0.47 6.25
C ARG A 110 22.25 0.14 7.56
N ALA A 111 21.05 -0.22 7.97
CA ALA A 111 20.49 0.12 9.28
C ALA A 111 19.78 -1.11 9.88
N GLN A 112 19.80 -1.22 11.20
CA GLN A 112 19.01 -2.22 11.92
C GLN A 112 17.53 -1.84 11.82
N VAL A 113 16.66 -2.81 11.56
CA VAL A 113 15.20 -2.60 11.54
C VAL A 113 14.52 -3.58 12.49
N ASP A 114 13.64 -3.06 13.35
CA ASP A 114 12.84 -3.90 14.23
C ASP A 114 11.60 -4.43 13.52
N GLY A 115 10.91 -5.41 14.11
CA GLY A 115 9.60 -5.91 13.66
C GLY A 115 9.66 -6.94 12.53
N PRO A 116 8.49 -7.30 11.97
CA PRO A 116 8.40 -8.37 10.97
C PRO A 116 9.10 -7.98 9.66
N ALA A 117 9.57 -9.00 8.94
CA ALA A 117 10.07 -8.87 7.58
C ALA A 117 9.00 -8.30 6.64
N PHE A 118 9.44 -7.63 5.58
CA PHE A 118 8.58 -6.94 4.63
C PHE A 118 9.10 -7.14 3.20
N SER A 119 8.19 -7.10 2.22
CA SER A 119 8.53 -7.34 0.81
C SER A 119 8.55 -6.07 -0.04
N TRP A 120 7.97 -4.97 0.46
CA TRP A 120 7.98 -3.68 -0.21
C TRP A 120 8.40 -2.57 0.74
N LEU A 121 9.12 -1.60 0.19
CA LEU A 121 9.65 -0.45 0.90
C LEU A 121 9.40 0.81 0.07
N TRP A 122 9.00 1.88 0.76
CA TRP A 122 8.83 3.19 0.18
C TRP A 122 9.75 4.19 0.88
N LEU A 123 10.18 5.21 0.16
CA LEU A 123 10.83 6.40 0.70
C LEU A 123 10.05 7.62 0.23
N ASN A 124 9.53 8.42 1.16
CA ASN A 124 8.79 9.65 0.85
C ASN A 124 7.62 9.47 -0.14
N GLY A 125 6.95 8.31 -0.08
CA GLY A 125 5.81 7.97 -0.92
C GLY A 125 6.17 7.29 -2.25
N GLU A 126 7.45 7.22 -2.61
CA GLU A 126 7.93 6.51 -3.81
C GLU A 126 8.35 5.08 -3.47
N ARG A 127 7.94 4.11 -4.29
CA ARG A 127 8.28 2.70 -4.07
C ARG A 127 9.72 2.46 -4.51
N LEU A 128 10.55 1.92 -3.63
CA LEU A 128 11.93 1.56 -3.93
C LEU A 128 12.00 0.23 -4.66
N ILE A 129 13.07 0.06 -5.45
CA ILE A 129 13.33 -1.16 -6.22
C ILE A 129 14.01 -2.17 -5.30
N ARG A 130 13.44 -3.37 -5.15
CA ARG A 130 14.14 -4.44 -4.44
C ARG A 130 15.27 -4.94 -5.35
N ALA A 131 16.45 -5.14 -4.77
CA ALA A 131 17.66 -5.61 -5.46
C ALA A 131 17.34 -6.72 -6.46
N ARG A 132 17.62 -6.50 -7.74
CA ARG A 132 17.21 -7.41 -8.82
C ARG A 132 18.14 -7.41 -10.02
N TYR A 133 18.13 -8.52 -10.74
CA TYR A 133 18.78 -8.65 -12.04
C TYR A 133 17.81 -9.11 -13.15
N PRO A 134 17.81 -8.46 -14.32
CA PRO A 134 18.55 -7.23 -14.61
C PRO A 134 18.01 -6.05 -13.80
N ASN A 135 18.83 -5.01 -13.68
CA ASN A 135 18.49 -3.77 -13.01
C ASN A 135 17.27 -3.15 -13.66
N TYR A 136 16.39 -2.60 -12.85
CA TYR A 136 15.12 -2.07 -13.32
C TYR A 136 15.30 -0.88 -14.27
N ASP A 137 14.71 -0.98 -15.46
CA ASP A 137 14.55 0.12 -16.41
C ASP A 137 13.06 0.26 -16.77
N PRO A 138 12.38 1.37 -16.43
CA PRO A 138 10.98 1.57 -16.76
C PRO A 138 10.68 1.60 -18.27
N ARG A 139 11.70 1.75 -19.13
CA ARG A 139 11.58 1.70 -20.59
C ARG A 139 11.77 0.29 -21.15
N ALA A 140 12.34 -0.63 -20.36
CA ALA A 140 12.53 -2.01 -20.75
C ALA A 140 11.24 -2.81 -20.54
N LEU A 141 10.75 -3.40 -21.63
CA LEU A 141 9.58 -4.26 -21.61
C LEU A 141 9.99 -5.72 -21.92
N PRO A 142 9.36 -6.71 -21.27
CA PRO A 142 8.38 -6.61 -20.18
C PRO A 142 9.03 -6.37 -18.79
N MET A 143 8.19 -6.16 -17.77
CA MET A 143 8.55 -6.21 -16.33
C MET A 143 9.72 -5.31 -15.87
N GLY A 144 9.99 -4.23 -16.60
CA GLY A 144 11.08 -3.30 -16.28
C GLY A 144 12.47 -3.90 -16.54
N GLY A 145 12.57 -4.89 -17.41
CA GLY A 145 13.83 -5.58 -17.73
C GLY A 145 13.79 -7.06 -17.40
N VAL A 146 14.16 -7.88 -18.39
CA VAL A 146 14.23 -9.33 -18.28
C VAL A 146 15.47 -9.85 -19.00
N SER A 147 15.96 -11.02 -18.59
CA SER A 147 17.07 -11.69 -19.25
C SER A 147 16.98 -13.21 -19.16
N ALA A 148 17.42 -13.88 -20.23
CA ALA A 148 17.57 -15.33 -20.26
C ALA A 148 18.62 -15.82 -19.24
N ASP A 149 19.64 -15.02 -18.95
CA ASP A 149 20.72 -15.42 -18.05
C ASP A 149 20.46 -15.11 -16.57
N ALA A 150 19.26 -14.61 -16.22
CA ALA A 150 18.89 -14.20 -14.86
C ALA A 150 19.08 -15.29 -13.79
N THR A 151 19.05 -16.56 -14.20
CA THR A 151 19.29 -17.73 -13.35
C THR A 151 20.29 -18.70 -13.95
N SER A 152 21.14 -18.23 -14.88
CA SER A 152 22.20 -19.05 -15.47
C SER A 152 23.20 -19.53 -14.40
N PRO A 153 23.87 -20.67 -14.59
CA PRO A 153 24.90 -21.13 -13.64
C PRO A 153 25.99 -20.09 -13.36
N ALA A 154 26.39 -19.32 -14.38
CA ALA A 154 27.37 -18.26 -14.23
C ALA A 154 26.86 -17.10 -13.36
N ARG A 155 25.57 -16.74 -13.50
CA ARG A 155 24.92 -15.75 -12.65
C ARG A 155 24.81 -16.25 -11.21
N SER A 156 24.20 -17.42 -11.02
CA SER A 156 23.92 -17.96 -9.70
C SER A 156 25.19 -18.30 -8.93
N ALA A 157 26.30 -18.61 -9.60
CA ALA A 157 27.60 -18.82 -8.96
C ALA A 157 28.09 -17.61 -8.15
N ARG A 158 27.64 -16.39 -8.47
CA ARG A 158 28.00 -15.16 -7.74
C ARG A 158 27.34 -15.02 -6.38
N TRP A 159 26.23 -15.71 -6.13
CA TRP A 159 25.42 -15.54 -4.92
C TRP A 159 25.98 -16.40 -3.78
N ALA A 160 26.30 -15.82 -2.63
CA ALA A 160 26.76 -16.61 -1.48
C ALA A 160 25.60 -17.46 -0.93
N ASP A 161 24.47 -16.81 -0.67
CA ASP A 161 23.23 -17.45 -0.23
C ASP A 161 22.02 -16.81 -0.94
N PRO A 162 21.42 -17.51 -1.94
CA PRO A 162 20.27 -16.98 -2.66
C PRO A 162 18.92 -17.39 -2.02
N ALA A 163 18.92 -18.03 -0.85
CA ALA A 163 17.68 -18.41 -0.18
C ALA A 163 16.79 -17.17 0.09
N GLY A 164 15.50 -17.28 -0.25
CA GLY A 164 14.57 -16.15 -0.21
C GLY A 164 14.57 -15.29 -1.48
N GLY A 165 15.49 -15.53 -2.42
CA GLY A 165 15.43 -15.00 -3.78
C GLY A 165 14.15 -15.42 -4.50
N ILE A 166 13.68 -14.61 -5.44
CA ILE A 166 12.47 -14.91 -6.22
C ILE A 166 12.78 -14.76 -7.70
N ILE A 167 12.53 -15.81 -8.47
CA ILE A 167 12.54 -15.77 -9.93
C ILE A 167 11.14 -15.36 -10.38
N HIS A 168 11.08 -14.30 -11.14
CA HIS A 168 9.87 -13.83 -11.81
C HIS A 168 10.01 -14.16 -13.28
N ALA A 169 9.03 -14.86 -13.84
CA ALA A 169 9.07 -15.29 -15.23
C ALA A 169 7.71 -15.07 -15.88
N LEU A 170 7.69 -14.54 -17.11
CA LEU A 170 6.49 -14.73 -17.91
C LEU A 170 6.25 -16.21 -18.14
N HIS A 171 4.99 -16.59 -18.31
CA HIS A 171 4.63 -17.89 -18.85
C HIS A 171 5.23 -18.06 -20.26
N ALA A 172 5.51 -19.29 -20.69
CA ALA A 172 6.08 -19.56 -22.02
C ALA A 172 5.31 -18.92 -23.19
N SER A 173 3.98 -18.74 -23.06
CA SER A 173 3.14 -18.02 -24.04
C SER A 173 2.68 -16.62 -23.59
N ARG A 174 3.33 -16.03 -22.59
CA ARG A 174 3.21 -14.61 -22.17
C ARG A 174 1.82 -14.14 -21.72
N TRP A 175 0.93 -15.04 -21.33
CA TRP A 175 -0.43 -14.71 -20.90
C TRP A 175 -0.54 -14.29 -19.42
N GLY A 176 0.54 -14.44 -18.67
CA GLY A 176 0.68 -14.11 -17.26
C GLY A 176 2.12 -14.34 -16.82
N ASP A 177 2.39 -14.11 -15.54
CA ASP A 177 3.67 -14.36 -14.89
C ASP A 177 3.53 -15.36 -13.75
N MET A 178 4.66 -15.99 -13.42
CA MET A 178 4.81 -16.90 -12.29
C MET A 178 5.98 -16.47 -11.43
N HIS A 179 5.92 -16.89 -10.17
CA HIS A 179 6.98 -16.65 -9.20
C HIS A 179 7.50 -17.99 -8.67
N ILE A 180 8.82 -18.11 -8.61
CA ILE A 180 9.50 -19.32 -8.14
C ILE A 180 10.47 -18.90 -7.05
N ALA A 181 10.21 -19.32 -5.81
CA ALA A 181 11.11 -19.04 -4.70
C ALA A 181 12.39 -19.88 -4.82
N ILE A 182 13.53 -19.25 -4.56
CA ILE A 182 14.82 -19.90 -4.42
C ILE A 182 14.96 -20.32 -2.96
N LEU A 183 15.10 -21.63 -2.74
CA LEU A 183 15.24 -22.24 -1.41
C LEU A 183 16.71 -22.29 -0.95
N GLY A 184 17.64 -22.07 -1.88
CA GLY A 184 19.08 -22.11 -1.64
C GLY A 184 19.82 -22.71 -2.83
N LYS A 185 20.97 -23.33 -2.55
CA LYS A 185 21.80 -24.04 -3.52
C LYS A 185 22.00 -25.50 -3.12
N ARG A 186 22.07 -26.36 -4.12
CA ARG A 186 22.53 -27.75 -3.98
C ARG A 186 24.07 -27.80 -3.93
N PRO A 187 24.67 -28.93 -3.48
CA PRO A 187 26.13 -29.08 -3.42
C PRO A 187 26.84 -28.95 -4.78
N ASP A 188 26.13 -29.19 -5.89
CA ASP A 188 26.63 -29.00 -7.26
C ASP A 188 26.58 -27.53 -7.74
N GLY A 189 26.14 -26.61 -6.88
CA GLY A 189 26.00 -25.18 -7.17
C GLY A 189 24.70 -24.79 -7.87
N ALA A 190 23.85 -25.75 -8.25
CA ALA A 190 22.57 -25.47 -8.88
C ALA A 190 21.54 -24.95 -7.86
N LEU A 191 20.62 -24.09 -8.32
CA LEU A 191 19.55 -23.55 -7.48
C LEU A 191 18.57 -24.65 -7.06
N GLN A 192 18.19 -24.63 -5.78
CA GLN A 192 17.04 -25.38 -5.29
C GLN A 192 15.81 -24.48 -5.35
N LEU A 193 14.77 -24.91 -6.05
CA LEU A 193 13.59 -24.10 -6.35
C LEU A 193 12.34 -24.70 -5.71
N ALA A 194 11.45 -23.83 -5.21
CA ALA A 194 10.10 -24.20 -4.80
C ALA A 194 9.20 -24.43 -6.03
N PRO A 195 8.02 -25.04 -5.86
CA PRO A 195 6.99 -25.03 -6.90
C PRO A 195 6.62 -23.60 -7.31
N ALA A 196 6.35 -23.40 -8.60
CA ALA A 196 5.90 -22.11 -9.11
C ALA A 196 4.50 -21.76 -8.57
N VAL A 197 4.29 -20.49 -8.22
CA VAL A 197 2.97 -19.92 -7.87
C VAL A 197 2.55 -18.88 -8.90
N GLY A 198 1.27 -18.51 -8.91
CA GLY A 198 0.69 -17.59 -9.91
C GLY A 198 0.32 -18.28 -11.23
N ASN A 199 0.48 -19.60 -11.31
CA ASN A 199 0.31 -20.37 -12.53
C ASN A 199 -1.04 -21.12 -12.54
N ASN A 200 -2.12 -20.47 -12.97
CA ASN A 200 -3.46 -21.06 -13.01
C ASN A 200 -3.71 -21.99 -14.21
N ARG A 201 -2.76 -22.13 -15.14
CA ARG A 201 -2.71 -23.19 -16.17
C ARG A 201 -1.28 -23.65 -16.30
N GLU A 202 -0.98 -24.84 -15.79
CA GLU A 202 0.37 -25.40 -15.71
C GLU A 202 1.15 -25.24 -17.02
N MET A 203 1.99 -24.20 -17.06
CA MET A 203 2.92 -23.90 -18.14
C MET A 203 4.29 -23.65 -17.55
N GLY A 204 5.35 -23.94 -18.31
CA GLY A 204 6.72 -23.64 -17.90
C GLY A 204 7.04 -22.13 -17.93
N PRO A 205 8.07 -21.70 -17.19
CA PRO A 205 8.57 -20.33 -17.27
C PRO A 205 9.17 -20.05 -18.65
N SER A 206 9.05 -18.81 -19.12
CA SER A 206 9.72 -18.33 -20.33
C SER A 206 11.23 -18.53 -20.24
N GLU A 207 11.84 -18.93 -21.35
CA GLU A 207 13.28 -19.18 -21.44
C GLU A 207 14.12 -17.90 -21.42
N SER A 208 13.51 -16.75 -21.76
CA SER A 208 14.21 -15.47 -21.92
C SER A 208 13.62 -14.32 -21.12
N GLU A 209 12.35 -14.42 -20.71
CA GLU A 209 11.65 -13.31 -20.05
C GLU A 209 11.56 -13.53 -18.54
N ARG A 210 12.72 -13.50 -17.91
CA ARG A 210 12.88 -13.67 -16.47
C ARG A 210 13.64 -12.53 -15.82
N TYR A 211 13.34 -12.24 -14.57
CA TYR A 211 14.24 -11.51 -13.69
C TYR A 211 14.31 -12.22 -12.34
N VAL A 212 15.35 -11.93 -11.58
CA VAL A 212 15.49 -12.41 -10.20
C VAL A 212 15.55 -11.21 -9.27
N GLU A 213 14.92 -11.30 -8.10
CA GLU A 213 15.02 -10.27 -7.06
C GLU A 213 15.32 -10.89 -5.69
N ASN A 214 15.66 -10.03 -4.73
CA ASN A 214 15.94 -10.39 -3.33
C ASN A 214 17.22 -11.20 -3.10
N ILE A 215 18.27 -10.82 -3.79
CA ILE A 215 19.59 -11.43 -3.63
C ILE A 215 20.55 -10.31 -3.26
N ARG A 216 21.31 -10.49 -2.18
CA ARG A 216 22.17 -9.44 -1.64
C ARG A 216 23.21 -8.96 -2.66
N GLU A 217 23.70 -9.87 -3.49
CA GLU A 217 24.71 -9.61 -4.52
C GLU A 217 24.16 -8.98 -5.81
N GLU A 218 22.83 -8.88 -5.94
CA GLU A 218 22.16 -8.10 -7.00
C GLU A 218 21.71 -6.72 -6.48
N LEU A 219 22.17 -6.29 -5.30
CA LEU A 219 22.07 -4.90 -4.83
C LEU A 219 23.23 -4.11 -5.45
N ASP A 220 23.05 -3.63 -6.69
CA ASP A 220 24.13 -3.01 -7.46
C ASP A 220 23.74 -1.72 -8.19
N ALA A 221 22.46 -1.33 -8.17
CA ALA A 221 21.95 -0.12 -8.79
C ALA A 221 21.48 0.95 -7.77
N PRO A 222 21.60 2.25 -8.13
CA PRO A 222 20.99 3.34 -7.38
C PRO A 222 19.49 3.12 -7.11
N GLY A 223 19.05 3.41 -5.90
CA GLY A 223 17.66 3.30 -5.46
C GLY A 223 17.23 1.89 -5.05
N GLU A 224 18.14 0.91 -5.11
CA GLU A 224 17.86 -0.45 -4.70
C GLU A 224 17.97 -0.68 -3.19
N TRP A 225 17.21 -1.66 -2.69
CA TRP A 225 17.27 -2.11 -1.31
C TRP A 225 17.24 -3.64 -1.18
N TYR A 226 17.78 -4.15 -0.08
CA TYR A 226 17.74 -5.57 0.31
C TYR A 226 17.51 -5.68 1.82
N LEU A 227 16.69 -6.63 2.26
CA LEU A 227 16.48 -6.93 3.68
C LEU A 227 17.07 -8.28 4.01
N ASP A 228 18.11 -8.28 4.85
CA ASP A 228 18.54 -9.47 5.57
C ASP A 228 17.54 -9.73 6.70
N THR A 229 16.70 -10.75 6.51
CA THR A 229 15.64 -11.10 7.44
C THR A 229 16.12 -11.84 8.68
N GLU A 230 17.30 -12.49 8.62
CA GLU A 230 17.88 -13.21 9.76
C GLU A 230 18.61 -12.23 10.68
N GLY A 231 19.47 -11.39 10.11
CA GLY A 231 20.21 -10.37 10.84
C GLY A 231 19.43 -9.08 11.12
N HIS A 232 18.21 -8.95 10.57
CA HIS A 232 17.38 -7.75 10.65
C HIS A 232 18.07 -6.47 10.15
N TRP A 233 18.83 -6.59 9.05
CA TRP A 233 19.54 -5.47 8.42
C TRP A 233 18.85 -5.04 7.12
N LEU A 234 18.42 -3.78 7.07
CA LEU A 234 18.02 -3.13 5.83
C LEU A 234 19.26 -2.55 5.15
N TYR A 235 19.56 -3.01 3.94
CA TYR A 235 20.57 -2.45 3.04
C TYR A 235 19.90 -1.55 2.01
N PHE A 236 20.52 -0.41 1.72
CA PHE A 236 20.02 0.55 0.74
C PHE A 236 21.17 1.20 -0.01
N MET A 237 21.02 1.33 -1.33
CA MET A 237 21.93 2.04 -2.21
C MET A 237 21.29 3.37 -2.63
N PRO A 238 21.61 4.51 -1.99
CA PRO A 238 21.10 5.82 -2.40
C PRO A 238 21.53 6.20 -3.83
N HIS A 239 20.85 7.21 -4.39
CA HIS A 239 21.17 7.73 -5.72
C HIS A 239 22.48 8.52 -5.77
N ASP A 240 22.85 9.12 -4.65
CA ASP A 240 24.11 9.82 -4.43
C ASP A 240 24.90 9.12 -3.31
N ASP A 241 26.10 9.61 -3.01
CA ASP A 241 26.95 9.05 -1.96
C ASP A 241 26.57 9.56 -0.55
N ALA A 242 25.48 10.33 -0.41
CA ALA A 242 25.06 10.90 0.86
C ALA A 242 24.46 9.84 1.78
N PRO A 243 24.54 10.04 3.11
CA PRO A 243 23.83 9.19 4.05
C PRO A 243 22.32 9.20 3.77
N PRO A 244 21.63 8.04 3.76
CA PRO A 244 20.18 8.02 3.61
C PRO A 244 19.48 8.72 4.79
N PRO A 245 18.25 9.24 4.61
CA PRO A 245 17.52 9.88 5.69
C PRO A 245 17.18 8.89 6.82
N SER A 246 17.10 9.39 8.06
CA SER A 246 16.71 8.57 9.21
C SER A 246 15.23 8.18 9.21
N ASP A 247 14.40 8.91 8.48
CA ASP A 247 12.95 8.80 8.45
C ASP A 247 12.41 8.89 7.02
N GLY A 248 11.09 8.70 6.85
CA GLY A 248 10.42 8.70 5.55
C GLY A 248 10.33 7.33 4.88
N PHE A 249 11.02 6.34 5.45
CA PHE A 249 10.89 4.93 5.05
C PHE A 249 9.59 4.33 5.59
N VAL A 250 8.85 3.62 4.73
CA VAL A 250 7.65 2.88 5.13
C VAL A 250 7.72 1.46 4.56
N ALA A 251 7.68 0.46 5.43
CA ALA A 251 7.67 -0.94 5.07
C ALA A 251 6.23 -1.48 4.91
N SER A 252 6.00 -2.43 4.01
CA SER A 252 4.73 -3.16 3.95
C SER A 252 4.48 -3.96 5.22
N ARG A 253 3.24 -3.93 5.75
CA ARG A 253 2.86 -4.70 6.94
C ARG A 253 1.54 -5.45 6.79
N LEU A 254 0.47 -4.78 6.34
CA LEU A 254 -0.87 -5.35 6.26
C LEU A 254 -1.27 -5.67 4.82
N ASP A 255 -1.76 -6.89 4.60
CA ASP A 255 -2.37 -7.30 3.33
C ASP A 255 -3.80 -6.76 3.17
N THR A 256 -4.45 -6.41 4.27
CA THR A 256 -5.82 -5.88 4.29
C THR A 256 -5.89 -4.63 5.17
N ILE A 257 -6.36 -3.52 4.59
CA ILE A 257 -6.48 -2.24 5.30
C ILE A 257 -7.88 -2.11 5.93
N VAL A 258 -8.92 -2.44 5.17
CA VAL A 258 -10.31 -2.43 5.64
C VAL A 258 -10.92 -3.80 5.37
N LYS A 259 -11.52 -4.41 6.40
CA LYS A 259 -12.22 -5.69 6.31
C LYS A 259 -13.67 -5.49 6.70
N ILE A 260 -14.58 -5.60 5.73
CA ILE A 260 -16.03 -5.57 5.97
C ILE A 260 -16.49 -7.02 6.07
N VAL A 261 -16.89 -7.46 7.26
CA VAL A 261 -17.21 -8.87 7.51
C VAL A 261 -18.27 -9.01 8.59
N GLY A 262 -19.35 -9.72 8.29
CA GLY A 262 -20.36 -10.09 9.27
C GLY A 262 -20.17 -11.53 9.73
N ALA A 263 -20.38 -11.82 11.02
CA ALA A 263 -20.32 -13.20 11.52
C ALA A 263 -21.65 -13.94 11.33
N ASN A 264 -22.75 -13.38 11.82
CA ASN A 264 -24.08 -14.02 11.77
C ASN A 264 -25.09 -13.29 10.87
N ARG A 265 -24.79 -12.04 10.49
CA ARG A 265 -25.64 -11.20 9.66
C ARG A 265 -24.78 -10.30 8.77
N PRO A 266 -25.26 -9.87 7.60
CA PRO A 266 -24.49 -9.00 6.73
C PRO A 266 -24.22 -7.64 7.38
N VAL A 267 -23.09 -7.04 7.02
CA VAL A 267 -22.81 -5.62 7.31
C VAL A 267 -23.55 -4.77 6.28
N HIS A 268 -24.26 -3.73 6.70
CA HIS A 268 -25.05 -2.88 5.80
C HIS A 268 -25.00 -1.40 6.20
N ASP A 269 -25.33 -0.53 5.24
CA ASP A 269 -25.39 0.94 5.41
C ASP A 269 -24.09 1.57 5.94
N VAL A 270 -22.95 1.10 5.45
CA VAL A 270 -21.61 1.62 5.77
C VAL A 270 -21.04 2.36 4.56
N ILE A 271 -20.55 3.58 4.78
CA ILE A 271 -20.01 4.45 3.73
C ILE A 271 -18.58 4.88 4.08
N LEU A 272 -17.64 4.58 3.18
CA LEU A 272 -16.29 5.15 3.21
C LEU A 272 -16.24 6.29 2.18
N GLN A 273 -16.02 7.52 2.65
CA GLN A 273 -16.07 8.71 1.80
C GLN A 273 -14.77 9.50 1.90
N ASN A 274 -14.22 9.94 0.76
CA ASN A 274 -13.04 10.81 0.71
C ASN A 274 -11.77 10.23 1.39
N ILE A 275 -11.67 8.91 1.50
CA ILE A 275 -10.53 8.21 2.09
C ILE A 275 -9.68 7.57 0.99
N SER A 276 -8.37 7.56 1.18
CA SER A 276 -7.43 6.78 0.37
C SER A 276 -6.89 5.60 1.18
N THR A 277 -6.52 4.52 0.49
CA THR A 277 -5.86 3.35 1.08
C THR A 277 -4.52 3.09 0.39
N GLY A 278 -3.56 2.46 1.08
CA GLY A 278 -2.28 2.02 0.51
C GLY A 278 -1.22 1.74 1.56
N THR A 279 0.04 1.64 1.14
CA THR A 279 1.21 1.52 2.04
C THR A 279 1.96 2.84 2.21
N ARG A 280 1.53 3.90 1.50
CA ARG A 280 2.25 5.16 1.35
C ARG A 280 1.97 6.18 2.46
N SER A 281 2.93 7.08 2.66
CA SER A 281 2.72 8.41 3.23
C SER A 281 2.04 9.34 2.20
N LEU A 282 1.45 10.45 2.66
CA LEU A 282 1.09 11.54 1.74
C LEU A 282 2.38 12.13 1.16
N PRO A 283 2.45 12.43 -0.15
CA PRO A 283 3.55 13.23 -0.67
C PRO A 283 3.55 14.59 0.04
N SER A 284 4.75 15.04 0.43
CA SER A 284 5.00 16.36 1.01
C SER A 284 4.64 17.48 0.04
#